data_AF-A0A7J5EHK2-F1
#
_entry.id   AF-A0A7J5EHK2-F1
#
_cell.length_a   1.000
_cell.length_b   1.000
_cell.length_c   1.000
_cell.angle_alpha   90.00
_cell.angle_beta   90.00
_cell.angle_gamma   90.00
#
_symmetry.space_group_name_H-M   'P 1'
#
loop_
_entity.id
_entity.type
_entity.pdbx_description
1 polymer ?
#
loop_
_entity_poly.entity_id
_entity_poly.type
_entity_poly.pdbx_seq_one_letter_code
_entity_poly.pdbx_strand_id
1 'polypeptide(L)'
;MAVLGLLGAGWLYLENRDLSAEVARLRAIEKNRPDPWTGADRDQVASAADDASDRRGGFAFPIPGRGKAASSSEPPPTLDAKPKETRLERRLRRQSELAALLGRDPDESEEDYRSRMLPFLEMALARPRANVDEMRRQAEIAANVTDAQSKQLDQEFEAIYGEVIDFTNAAVADGQLTPYDRNVKGMLQYAGGLGAILEGAEGRIGKILSAEQMRAMYNTGFEWGEYLGVRAPWERLRAPPVRPGS
;
A
#
# COMPACT_ATOMS: atom_id res chain seq x y z
N MET A 1 6.53 -14.82 -1.52
CA MET A 1 5.87 -13.92 -0.54
C MET A 1 6.77 -12.78 -0.05
N ALA A 2 8.04 -12.71 -0.46
CA ALA A 2 9.06 -12.02 0.31
C ALA A 2 9.34 -10.58 -0.12
N VAL A 3 9.82 -10.39 -1.35
CA VAL A 3 10.15 -9.05 -1.87
C VAL A 3 8.88 -8.24 -2.10
N LEU A 4 7.85 -8.83 -2.72
CA LEU A 4 6.53 -8.20 -2.83
C LEU A 4 5.74 -8.16 -1.50
N GLY A 5 6.12 -8.93 -0.48
CA GLY A 5 5.52 -8.84 0.84
C GLY A 5 6.04 -7.66 1.64
N LEU A 6 7.32 -7.29 1.46
CA LEU A 6 7.91 -6.09 2.01
C LEU A 6 7.60 -4.85 1.18
N LEU A 7 7.64 -4.95 -0.15
CA LEU A 7 7.10 -3.92 -1.03
C LEU A 7 5.59 -3.76 -0.80
N GLY A 8 4.86 -4.83 -0.51
CA GLY A 8 3.43 -4.82 -0.20
C GLY A 8 3.11 -4.33 1.21
N ALA A 9 3.94 -4.62 2.22
CA ALA A 9 3.80 -4.06 3.57
C ALA A 9 4.19 -2.58 3.60
N GLY A 10 5.23 -2.19 2.84
CA GLY A 10 5.57 -0.80 2.57
C GLY A 10 4.46 -0.08 1.80
N TRP A 11 3.90 -0.70 0.76
CA TRP A 11 2.77 -0.17 0.00
C TRP A 11 1.50 -0.03 0.84
N LEU A 12 1.17 -1.01 1.69
CA LEU A 12 0.03 -0.92 2.62
C LEU A 12 0.26 0.13 3.73
N TYR A 13 1.50 0.32 4.18
CA TYR A 13 1.87 1.38 5.14
C TYR A 13 1.76 2.77 4.49
N LEU A 14 2.24 2.92 3.26
CA LEU A 14 2.14 4.13 2.45
C LEU A 14 0.68 4.48 2.10
N GLU A 15 -0.10 3.50 1.65
CA GLU A 15 -1.54 3.69 1.40
C GLU A 15 -2.29 4.05 2.68
N ASN A 16 -1.99 3.43 3.83
CA ASN A 16 -2.62 3.81 5.09
C ASN A 16 -2.30 5.25 5.50
N ARG A 17 -1.09 5.74 5.20
CA ARG A 17 -0.67 7.10 5.49
C ARG A 17 -1.30 8.11 4.53
N ASP A 18 -1.35 7.81 3.24
CA ASP A 18 -2.07 8.60 2.22
C ASP A 18 -3.58 8.62 2.51
N LEU A 19 -4.20 7.48 2.86
CA LEU A 19 -5.59 7.39 3.30
C LEU A 19 -5.85 8.19 4.57
N SER A 20 -4.91 8.17 5.53
CA SER A 20 -5.04 8.97 6.75
C SER A 20 -4.93 10.47 6.47
N ALA A 21 -4.06 10.88 5.54
CA ALA A 21 -3.94 12.25 5.09
C ALA A 21 -5.18 12.71 4.28
N GLU A 22 -5.72 11.84 3.42
CA GLU A 22 -6.95 12.09 2.67
C GLU A 22 -8.16 12.17 3.61
N VAL A 23 -8.27 11.30 4.61
CA VAL A 23 -9.31 11.38 5.65
C VAL A 23 -9.15 12.65 6.49
N ALA A 24 -7.92 13.05 6.85
CA ALA A 24 -7.67 14.29 7.58
C ALA A 24 -8.06 15.52 6.73
N ARG A 25 -7.74 15.50 5.43
CA ARG A 25 -8.14 16.53 4.46
C ARG A 25 -9.66 16.58 4.28
N LEU A 26 -10.31 15.43 4.12
CA LEU A 26 -11.77 15.34 3.98
C LEU A 26 -12.48 15.79 5.26
N ARG A 27 -11.97 15.45 6.46
CA ARG A 27 -12.48 15.99 7.73
C ARG A 27 -12.26 17.50 7.87
N ALA A 28 -11.15 18.03 7.37
CA ALA A 28 -10.92 19.47 7.34
C ALA A 28 -11.87 20.20 6.37
N ILE A 29 -12.21 19.57 5.24
CA ILE A 29 -13.22 20.06 4.29
C ILE A 29 -14.63 19.97 4.91
N GLU A 30 -14.95 18.87 5.58
CA GLU A 30 -16.23 18.64 6.26
C GLU A 30 -16.44 19.61 7.42
N LYS A 31 -15.38 19.93 8.18
CA LYS A 31 -15.41 20.95 9.24
C LYS A 31 -15.70 22.37 8.72
N ASN A 32 -15.41 22.63 7.45
CA ASN A 32 -15.67 23.91 6.79
C ASN A 32 -16.91 23.86 5.87
N ARG A 33 -17.64 22.74 5.84
CA ARG A 33 -18.88 22.62 5.06
C ARG A 33 -20.01 23.29 5.84
N PRO A 34 -20.70 24.31 5.30
CA PRO A 34 -21.88 24.86 5.95
C PRO A 34 -22.93 23.77 6.09
N ASP A 35 -23.46 23.61 7.30
CA ASP A 35 -24.44 22.58 7.64
C ASP A 35 -25.74 22.80 6.84
N PRO A 36 -26.14 21.87 5.95
CA PRO A 36 -27.35 22.01 5.14
C PRO A 36 -28.63 21.98 5.98
N TRP A 37 -28.56 21.67 7.28
CA TRP A 37 -29.70 21.67 8.20
C TRP A 37 -29.79 22.89 9.12
N THR A 38 -28.79 23.78 9.09
CA THR A 38 -28.88 25.09 9.76
C THR A 38 -28.81 26.21 8.73
N GLY A 39 -29.75 26.20 7.79
CA GLY A 39 -29.99 27.33 6.91
C GLY A 39 -30.65 28.48 7.68
N ALA A 40 -29.84 29.47 8.04
CA ALA A 40 -30.34 30.81 8.30
C ALA A 40 -30.79 31.41 6.97
N ASP A 41 -32.04 31.19 6.60
CA ASP A 41 -32.82 32.02 5.68
C ASP A 41 -34.32 31.71 5.92
N ARG A 42 -34.80 32.14 7.08
CA ARG A 42 -36.23 32.34 7.33
C ARG A 42 -36.56 33.74 6.81
N ASP A 43 -36.85 33.89 5.52
CA ASP A 43 -37.62 35.02 4.98
C ASP A 43 -37.85 34.85 3.47
N GLN A 44 -38.56 33.79 3.09
CA GLN A 44 -39.33 33.70 1.85
C GLN A 44 -39.94 32.30 1.80
N VAL A 45 -41.17 32.16 2.31
CA VAL A 45 -42.38 31.72 1.58
C VAL A 45 -43.53 31.78 2.60
N ALA A 46 -43.84 32.98 3.09
CA ALA A 46 -45.15 33.26 3.67
C ALA A 46 -46.05 33.64 2.50
N SER A 47 -46.87 32.70 2.02
CA SER A 47 -48.17 32.92 1.37
C SER A 47 -48.55 31.70 0.53
N ALA A 48 -49.11 30.68 1.18
CA ALA A 48 -50.11 29.76 0.64
C ALA A 48 -50.57 28.81 1.75
N ALA A 49 -50.88 29.38 2.92
CA ALA A 49 -51.71 28.73 3.92
C ALA A 49 -53.00 29.54 3.94
N ASP A 50 -54.07 28.92 3.46
CA ASP A 50 -55.44 29.03 3.95
C ASP A 50 -56.40 28.72 2.80
N ASP A 51 -56.76 27.44 2.64
CA ASP A 51 -58.19 27.15 2.63
C ASP A 51 -58.51 25.75 3.16
N ALA A 52 -59.53 25.76 4.03
CA ALA A 52 -60.37 24.66 4.48
C ALA A 52 -59.74 23.50 5.26
N SER A 53 -59.59 23.79 6.55
CA SER A 53 -59.97 22.91 7.67
C SER A 53 -61.21 22.03 7.41
N ASP A 54 -61.14 20.73 7.67
CA ASP A 54 -61.99 20.10 8.69
C ASP A 54 -61.53 18.68 9.08
N ARG A 55 -61.70 18.37 10.37
CA ARG A 55 -61.69 17.06 11.07
C ARG A 55 -60.38 16.47 11.61
N ARG A 56 -60.25 16.72 12.92
CA ARG A 56 -59.68 15.87 13.98
C ARG A 56 -59.93 14.36 13.81
N GLY A 57 -58.91 13.56 14.15
CA GLY A 57 -59.07 12.32 14.92
C GLY A 57 -58.63 11.01 14.24
N GLY A 58 -57.46 10.51 14.63
CA GLY A 58 -57.13 9.11 14.99
C GLY A 58 -57.50 7.90 14.11
N PHE A 59 -56.54 6.96 14.04
CA PHE A 59 -56.63 5.51 13.75
C PHE A 59 -56.61 4.97 12.29
N ALA A 60 -55.65 4.05 12.10
CA ALA A 60 -55.60 2.85 11.25
C ALA A 60 -55.68 2.94 9.71
N PHE A 61 -54.74 2.21 9.09
CA PHE A 61 -54.45 1.99 7.67
C PHE A 61 -55.66 1.81 6.73
N PRO A 62 -55.48 2.23 5.47
CA PRO A 62 -55.70 1.29 4.37
C PRO A 62 -54.73 1.48 3.19
N ILE A 63 -54.19 0.40 2.62
CA ILE A 63 -53.91 0.38 1.17
C ILE A 63 -54.45 -0.93 0.58
N PRO A 64 -55.53 -0.89 -0.22
CA PRO A 64 -56.09 -2.05 -0.88
C PRO A 64 -55.41 -2.32 -2.24
N GLY A 65 -54.94 -3.56 -2.40
CA GLY A 65 -55.38 -4.42 -3.50
C GLY A 65 -54.90 -4.17 -4.94
N ARG A 66 -53.96 -5.04 -5.34
CA ARG A 66 -54.11 -6.01 -6.47
C ARG A 66 -53.74 -5.54 -7.89
N GLY A 67 -52.46 -5.70 -8.21
CA GLY A 67 -51.96 -6.01 -9.57
C GLY A 67 -51.21 -7.35 -9.54
N LYS A 68 -51.71 -8.33 -10.29
CA LYS A 68 -51.24 -9.72 -10.41
C LYS A 68 -49.87 -9.73 -11.13
N ALA A 69 -48.78 -10.13 -10.48
CA ALA A 69 -47.54 -10.46 -11.16
C ALA A 69 -47.42 -11.98 -11.26
N ALA A 70 -47.18 -12.45 -12.49
CA ALA A 70 -47.18 -13.83 -12.90
C ALA A 70 -46.15 -14.67 -12.14
N SER A 71 -46.50 -15.93 -11.93
CA SER A 71 -45.57 -17.00 -11.61
C SER A 71 -44.52 -17.13 -12.73
N SER A 72 -43.39 -16.45 -12.61
CA SER A 72 -42.16 -16.89 -13.28
C SER A 72 -41.57 -18.01 -12.44
N SER A 73 -41.79 -19.24 -12.89
CA SER A 73 -41.17 -20.45 -12.39
C SER A 73 -39.69 -20.50 -12.82
N GLU A 74 -38.89 -19.56 -12.34
CA GLU A 74 -37.44 -19.64 -12.47
C GLU A 74 -36.85 -19.74 -11.07
N PRO A 75 -36.15 -20.85 -10.75
CA PRO A 75 -35.42 -20.92 -9.49
C PRO A 75 -34.43 -19.74 -9.45
N PRO A 76 -34.20 -19.13 -8.27
CA PRO A 76 -33.15 -18.10 -8.15
C PRO A 76 -31.86 -18.67 -8.73
N PRO A 77 -31.06 -17.89 -9.48
CA PRO A 77 -29.83 -18.38 -10.09
C PRO A 77 -28.98 -19.00 -8.99
N THR A 78 -28.93 -20.34 -8.98
CA THR A 78 -28.08 -21.08 -8.07
C THR A 78 -26.67 -20.83 -8.57
N LEU A 79 -25.92 -19.98 -7.86
CA LEU A 79 -24.48 -19.99 -7.99
C LEU A 79 -24.06 -21.43 -7.75
N ASP A 80 -23.51 -22.08 -8.79
CA ASP A 80 -22.93 -23.41 -8.66
C ASP A 80 -22.13 -23.41 -7.36
N ALA A 81 -22.51 -24.30 -6.44
CA ALA A 81 -21.81 -24.45 -5.18
C ALA A 81 -20.42 -24.94 -5.55
N LYS A 82 -19.50 -24.00 -5.83
CA LYS A 82 -18.09 -24.29 -6.03
C LYS A 82 -17.71 -25.21 -4.88
N PRO A 83 -17.10 -26.37 -5.14
CA PRO A 83 -16.75 -27.32 -4.09
C PRO A 83 -16.12 -26.53 -2.94
N LYS A 84 -16.61 -26.76 -1.71
CA LYS A 84 -16.18 -26.01 -0.52
C LYS A 84 -14.70 -26.30 -0.29
N GLU A 85 -13.86 -25.53 -0.96
CA GLU A 85 -12.41 -25.62 -0.91
C GLU A 85 -11.99 -25.53 0.55
N THR A 86 -11.27 -26.56 1.01
CA THR A 86 -10.78 -26.58 2.38
C THR A 86 -9.80 -25.42 2.61
N ARG A 87 -9.62 -25.00 3.86
CA ARG A 87 -8.65 -23.93 4.19
C ARG A 87 -7.24 -24.29 3.69
N LEU A 88 -6.89 -25.57 3.69
CA LEU A 88 -5.60 -26.07 3.22
C LEU A 88 -5.48 -25.99 1.69
N GLU A 89 -6.48 -26.46 0.95
CA GLU A 89 -6.52 -26.37 -0.52
C GLU A 89 -6.40 -24.92 -0.99
N ARG A 90 -7.16 -24.01 -0.37
CA ARG A 90 -7.09 -22.57 -0.67
C ARG A 90 -5.72 -21.99 -0.43
N ARG A 91 -5.05 -22.44 0.62
CA ARG A 91 -3.69 -22.01 0.94
C ARG A 91 -2.71 -22.52 -0.11
N LEU A 92 -2.79 -23.79 -0.50
CA LEU A 92 -1.92 -24.40 -1.50
C LEU A 92 -2.13 -23.77 -2.88
N ARG A 93 -3.38 -23.53 -3.27
CA ARG A 93 -3.71 -22.85 -4.53
C ARG A 93 -3.16 -21.44 -4.59
N ARG A 94 -3.33 -20.62 -3.54
CA ARG A 94 -2.71 -19.27 -3.50
C ARG A 94 -1.19 -19.34 -3.58
N GLN A 95 -0.58 -20.34 -2.94
CA GLN A 95 0.85 -20.54 -3.00
C GLN A 95 1.31 -20.92 -4.41
N SER A 96 0.57 -21.79 -5.13
CA SER A 96 0.88 -22.13 -6.52
C SER A 96 0.64 -20.95 -7.48
N GLU A 97 -0.44 -20.18 -7.30
CA GLU A 97 -0.71 -18.97 -8.08
C GLU A 97 0.44 -17.95 -7.93
N LEU A 98 0.94 -17.76 -6.70
CA LEU A 98 2.08 -16.89 -6.43
C LEU A 98 3.40 -17.44 -6.99
N ALA A 99 3.61 -18.75 -6.89
CA ALA A 99 4.77 -19.39 -7.47
C ALA A 99 4.77 -19.27 -9.01
N ALA A 100 3.61 -19.33 -9.66
CA ALA A 100 3.50 -19.11 -11.11
C ALA A 100 3.75 -17.65 -11.51
N LEU A 101 3.38 -16.70 -10.65
CA LEU A 101 3.53 -15.27 -10.96
C LEU A 101 4.95 -14.77 -10.66
N LEU A 102 5.56 -15.24 -9.57
CA LEU A 102 6.81 -14.70 -9.02
C LEU A 102 7.96 -15.69 -9.00
N GLY A 103 7.68 -16.97 -9.24
CA GLY A 103 8.71 -17.98 -9.40
C GLY A 103 9.36 -17.84 -10.76
N ARG A 104 10.61 -18.30 -10.81
CA ARG A 104 11.30 -18.59 -12.06
C ARG A 104 10.87 -19.97 -12.56
N ASP A 105 10.53 -20.05 -13.84
CA ASP A 105 10.21 -21.31 -14.51
C ASP A 105 11.50 -22.12 -14.80
N PRO A 106 11.41 -23.46 -14.96
CA PRO A 106 12.59 -24.31 -15.11
C PRO A 106 13.46 -24.00 -16.33
N ASP A 107 12.81 -23.66 -17.44
CA ASP A 107 13.46 -23.36 -18.72
C ASP A 107 13.66 -21.84 -18.94
N GLU A 108 13.23 -21.00 -17.98
CA GLU A 108 13.32 -19.55 -18.08
C GLU A 108 14.73 -19.07 -17.73
N SER A 109 15.34 -18.26 -18.58
CA SER A 109 16.63 -17.64 -18.28
C SER A 109 16.46 -16.55 -17.20
N GLU A 110 17.56 -16.14 -16.54
CA GLU A 110 17.48 -15.03 -15.58
C GLU A 110 17.06 -13.71 -16.26
N GLU A 111 17.47 -13.50 -17.50
CA GLU A 111 17.12 -12.32 -18.28
C GLU A 111 15.64 -12.31 -18.67
N ASP A 112 15.08 -13.46 -19.06
CA ASP A 112 13.65 -13.60 -19.36
C ASP A 112 12.81 -13.35 -18.11
N TYR A 113 13.21 -13.95 -16.97
CA TYR A 113 12.56 -13.71 -15.68
C TYR A 113 12.58 -12.22 -15.31
N ARG A 114 13.74 -11.57 -15.45
CA ARG A 114 13.89 -10.14 -15.15
C ARG A 114 13.00 -9.31 -16.07
N SER A 115 13.00 -9.59 -17.36
CA SER A 115 12.17 -8.87 -18.35
C SER A 115 10.67 -9.00 -18.06
N ARG A 116 10.23 -10.16 -17.54
CA ARG A 116 8.86 -10.37 -17.09
C ARG A 116 8.52 -9.61 -15.81
N MET A 117 9.46 -9.52 -14.87
CA MET A 117 9.23 -8.94 -13.54
C MET A 117 9.43 -7.42 -13.47
N LEU A 118 10.33 -6.85 -14.27
CA LEU A 118 10.69 -5.43 -14.23
C LEU A 118 9.47 -4.50 -14.40
N PRO A 119 8.57 -4.70 -15.37
CA PRO A 119 7.41 -3.81 -15.53
C PRO A 119 6.51 -3.76 -14.28
N PHE A 120 6.37 -4.88 -13.57
CA PHE A 120 5.61 -4.92 -12.32
C PHE A 120 6.31 -4.15 -11.20
N LEU A 121 7.64 -4.29 -11.08
CA LEU A 121 8.43 -3.55 -10.10
C LEU A 121 8.39 -2.04 -10.37
N GLU A 122 8.62 -1.63 -11.60
CA GLU A 122 8.58 -0.22 -12.00
C GLU A 122 7.20 0.39 -11.73
N MET A 123 6.13 -0.29 -12.14
CA MET A 123 4.77 0.15 -11.89
C MET A 123 4.47 0.25 -10.39
N ALA A 124 4.89 -0.74 -9.59
CA ALA A 124 4.67 -0.75 -8.15
C ALA A 124 5.45 0.37 -7.43
N LEU A 125 6.61 0.75 -7.94
CA LEU A 125 7.53 1.69 -7.28
C LEU A 125 7.45 3.12 -7.82
N ALA A 126 6.88 3.36 -8.99
CA ALA A 126 6.88 4.68 -9.63
C ALA A 126 6.33 5.79 -8.73
N ARG A 127 5.11 5.62 -8.20
CA ARG A 127 4.47 6.60 -7.32
C ARG A 127 5.15 6.67 -5.94
N PRO A 128 5.43 5.55 -5.26
CA PRO A 128 6.20 5.58 -4.01
C PRO A 128 7.53 6.32 -4.14
N ARG A 129 8.30 6.09 -5.21
CA ARG A 129 9.58 6.77 -5.44
C ARG A 129 9.40 8.27 -5.59
N ALA A 130 8.43 8.70 -6.38
CA ALA A 130 8.10 10.13 -6.52
C ALA A 130 7.71 10.76 -5.17
N ASN A 131 6.93 10.06 -4.35
CA ASN A 131 6.52 10.55 -3.04
C ASN A 131 7.71 10.69 -2.08
N VAL A 132 8.58 9.69 -1.98
CA VAL A 132 9.73 9.76 -1.06
C VAL A 132 10.81 10.74 -1.53
N ASP A 133 10.96 10.94 -2.85
CA ASP A 133 11.84 11.98 -3.42
C ASP A 133 11.31 13.39 -3.08
N GLU A 134 10.00 13.59 -3.13
CA GLU A 134 9.35 14.82 -2.69
C GLU A 134 9.55 15.06 -1.18
N MET A 135 9.33 14.03 -0.36
CA MET A 135 9.52 14.11 1.08
C MET A 135 10.98 14.41 1.44
N ARG A 136 11.94 13.78 0.76
CA ARG A 136 13.37 14.08 0.91
C ARG A 136 13.65 15.54 0.62
N ARG A 137 13.17 16.05 -0.51
CA ARG A 137 13.37 17.45 -0.90
C ARG A 137 12.82 18.42 0.14
N GLN A 138 11.61 18.17 0.66
CA GLN A 138 11.01 19.00 1.71
C GLN A 138 11.81 18.93 3.01
N ALA A 139 12.27 17.75 3.39
CA ALA A 139 13.08 17.54 4.59
C ALA A 139 14.45 18.24 4.48
N GLU A 140 15.12 18.15 3.33
CA GLU A 140 16.39 18.83 3.09
C GLU A 140 16.25 20.36 3.20
N ILE A 141 15.17 20.93 2.65
CA ILE A 141 14.85 22.36 2.80
C ILE A 141 14.61 22.72 4.27
N ALA A 142 13.81 21.94 5.00
CA ALA A 142 13.48 22.19 6.40
C ALA A 142 14.71 22.11 7.32
N ALA A 143 15.65 21.22 7.01
CA ALA A 143 16.89 21.03 7.75
C ALA A 143 18.05 21.90 7.24
N ASN A 144 17.83 22.77 6.25
CA ASN A 144 18.88 23.57 5.61
C ASN A 144 20.09 22.71 5.19
N VAL A 145 19.83 21.54 4.60
CA VAL A 145 20.89 20.67 4.08
C VAL A 145 21.55 21.37 2.90
N THR A 146 22.87 21.49 2.97
CA THR A 146 23.65 22.13 1.88
C THR A 146 23.79 21.19 0.69
N ASP A 147 24.02 21.73 -0.51
CA ASP A 147 24.28 20.92 -1.71
C ASP A 147 25.46 19.94 -1.52
N ALA A 148 26.47 20.34 -0.75
CA ALA A 148 27.61 19.48 -0.43
C ALA A 148 27.20 18.29 0.45
N GLN A 149 26.38 18.52 1.46
CA GLN A 149 25.82 17.46 2.31
C GLN A 149 24.88 16.56 1.52
N SER A 150 24.00 17.12 0.68
CA SER A 150 23.08 16.33 -0.16
C SER A 150 23.84 15.39 -1.11
N LYS A 151 24.93 15.86 -1.72
CA LYS A 151 25.82 15.00 -2.53
C LYS A 151 26.53 13.91 -1.71
N GLN A 152 26.95 14.20 -0.48
CA GLN A 152 27.54 13.20 0.40
C GLN A 152 26.51 12.13 0.80
N LEU A 153 25.27 12.55 1.08
CA LEU A 153 24.16 11.63 1.34
C LEU A 153 23.92 10.70 0.15
N ASP A 154 23.89 11.23 -1.07
CA ASP A 154 23.71 10.40 -2.28
C ASP A 154 24.81 9.35 -2.43
N GLN A 155 26.06 9.70 -2.12
CA GLN A 155 27.18 8.75 -2.15
C GLN A 155 27.03 7.63 -1.12
N GLU A 156 26.64 7.97 0.11
CA GLU A 156 26.37 6.97 1.15
C GLU A 156 25.16 6.10 0.77
N PHE A 157 24.12 6.67 0.16
CA PHE A 157 22.95 5.91 -0.28
C PHE A 157 23.31 4.87 -1.34
N GLU A 158 24.14 5.21 -2.33
CA GLU A 158 24.59 4.22 -3.31
C GLU A 158 25.36 3.06 -2.64
N ALA A 159 26.18 3.34 -1.63
CA ALA A 159 26.86 2.29 -0.86
C ALA A 159 25.87 1.42 -0.08
N ILE A 160 24.92 2.04 0.62
CA ILE A 160 23.86 1.34 1.36
C ILE A 160 23.01 0.48 0.41
N TYR A 161 22.67 1.00 -0.78
CA TYR A 161 21.93 0.24 -1.79
C TYR A 161 22.70 -0.98 -2.28
N GLY A 162 24.02 -0.87 -2.45
CA GLY A 162 24.87 -2.03 -2.74
C GLY A 162 24.73 -3.12 -1.67
N GLU A 163 24.87 -2.74 -0.39
CA GLU A 163 24.74 -3.67 0.73
C GLU A 163 23.35 -4.32 0.81
N VAL A 164 22.28 -3.53 0.64
CA VAL A 164 20.90 -4.03 0.65
C VAL A 164 20.68 -5.02 -0.48
N ILE A 165 21.12 -4.70 -1.70
CA ILE A 165 20.92 -5.59 -2.86
C ILE A 165 21.74 -6.87 -2.71
N ASP A 166 22.99 -6.78 -2.27
CA ASP A 166 23.84 -7.97 -2.07
C ASP A 166 23.28 -8.87 -0.97
N PHE A 167 22.84 -8.29 0.15
CA PHE A 167 22.19 -9.02 1.23
C PHE A 167 20.89 -9.69 0.76
N THR A 168 20.06 -8.97 0.00
CA THR A 168 18.80 -9.51 -0.55
C THR A 168 19.05 -10.62 -1.54
N ASN A 169 20.04 -10.47 -2.42
CA ASN A 169 20.42 -11.50 -3.38
C ASN A 169 20.92 -12.78 -2.69
N ALA A 170 21.70 -12.65 -1.62
CA ALA A 170 22.11 -13.79 -0.80
C ALA A 170 20.90 -14.49 -0.18
N ALA A 171 19.97 -13.74 0.42
CA ALA A 171 18.75 -14.29 1.02
C ALA A 171 17.82 -14.96 -0.01
N VAL A 172 17.76 -14.45 -1.24
CA VAL A 172 17.04 -15.09 -2.35
C VAL A 172 17.73 -16.40 -2.75
N ALA A 173 19.05 -16.41 -2.92
CA ALA A 173 19.82 -17.59 -3.28
C ALA A 173 19.72 -18.70 -2.22
N ASP A 174 19.74 -18.33 -0.93
CA ASP A 174 19.60 -19.25 0.20
C ASP A 174 18.17 -19.76 0.41
N GLY A 175 17.21 -19.31 -0.42
CA GLY A 175 15.80 -19.69 -0.29
C GLY A 175 15.09 -19.08 0.92
N GLN A 176 15.70 -18.10 1.60
CA GLN A 176 15.05 -17.33 2.66
C GLN A 176 13.89 -16.49 2.10
N LEU A 177 14.08 -15.95 0.89
CA LEU A 177 13.10 -15.14 0.15
C LEU A 177 12.53 -15.87 -1.07
N THR A 178 11.99 -17.07 -0.84
CA THR A 178 11.40 -17.94 -1.88
C THR A 178 9.97 -17.52 -2.28
N PRO A 179 9.63 -17.57 -3.58
CA PRO A 179 8.24 -17.46 -4.04
C PRO A 179 7.47 -18.78 -3.99
N TYR A 180 8.15 -19.93 -3.86
CA TYR A 180 7.57 -21.26 -3.99
C TYR A 180 6.86 -21.75 -2.74
N ASP A 181 7.26 -21.25 -1.58
CA ASP A 181 6.77 -21.69 -0.28
C ASP A 181 6.80 -20.60 0.78
N ARG A 182 6.11 -20.86 1.90
CA ARG A 182 6.07 -19.93 3.03
C ARG A 182 7.27 -20.18 3.94
N ASN A 183 8.31 -19.39 3.77
CA ASN A 183 9.47 -19.38 4.67
C ASN A 183 9.39 -18.24 5.69
N VAL A 184 8.51 -18.36 6.70
CA VAL A 184 8.33 -17.30 7.71
C VAL A 184 9.60 -17.08 8.53
N LYS A 185 10.33 -18.15 8.86
CA LYS A 185 11.59 -18.05 9.59
C LYS A 185 12.65 -17.28 8.79
N GLY A 186 12.85 -17.64 7.52
CA GLY A 186 13.75 -16.94 6.62
C GLY A 186 13.37 -15.48 6.43
N MET A 187 12.06 -15.19 6.30
CA MET A 187 11.56 -13.82 6.24
C MET A 187 11.89 -12.99 7.49
N LEU A 188 11.71 -13.56 8.69
CA LEU A 188 12.03 -12.87 9.94
C LEU A 188 13.53 -12.64 10.10
N GLN A 189 14.35 -13.61 9.69
CA GLN A 189 15.81 -13.48 9.68
C GLN A 189 16.26 -12.39 8.71
N TYR A 190 15.71 -12.38 7.50
CA TYR A 190 15.97 -11.35 6.51
C TYR A 190 15.54 -9.96 7.02
N ALA A 191 14.33 -9.84 7.58
CA ALA A 191 13.85 -8.57 8.12
C ALA A 191 14.74 -8.04 9.26
N GLY A 192 15.21 -8.92 10.15
CA GLY A 192 16.17 -8.57 11.18
C GLY A 192 17.51 -8.10 10.62
N GLY A 193 18.05 -8.80 9.62
CA GLY A 193 19.30 -8.40 8.96
C GLY A 193 19.19 -7.09 8.19
N LEU A 194 18.08 -6.86 7.49
CA LEU A 194 17.79 -5.60 6.83
C LEU A 194 17.69 -4.45 7.83
N GLY A 195 17.06 -4.69 8.99
CA GLY A 195 17.01 -3.73 10.09
C GLY A 195 18.40 -3.30 10.56
N ALA A 196 19.35 -4.23 10.70
CA ALA A 196 20.73 -3.93 11.08
C ALA A 196 21.46 -3.09 10.02
N ILE A 197 21.23 -3.35 8.73
CA ILE A 197 21.79 -2.52 7.63
C ILE A 197 21.25 -1.09 7.70
N LEU A 198 19.95 -0.93 7.94
CA LEU A 198 19.30 0.38 8.05
C LEU A 198 19.74 1.14 9.30
N GLU A 199 19.91 0.49 10.44
CA GLU A 199 20.49 1.11 11.64
C GLU A 199 21.93 1.59 11.37
N GLY A 200 22.73 0.78 10.68
CA GLY A 200 24.06 1.19 10.20
C GLY A 200 24.01 2.36 9.22
N ALA A 201 22.98 2.46 8.39
CA ALA A 201 22.75 3.58 7.48
C ALA A 201 22.47 4.88 8.24
N GLU A 202 21.61 4.86 9.26
CA GLU A 202 21.35 6.06 10.09
C GLU A 202 22.63 6.55 10.79
N GLY A 203 23.47 5.64 11.26
CA GLY A 203 24.78 5.99 11.82
C GLY A 203 25.74 6.63 10.82
N ARG A 204 25.67 6.28 9.53
CA ARG A 204 26.45 6.92 8.46
C ARG A 204 25.91 8.31 8.12
N ILE A 205 24.59 8.43 8.01
CA ILE A 205 23.90 9.69 7.75
C ILE A 205 24.18 10.71 8.86
N GLY A 206 24.18 10.27 10.12
CA GLY A 206 24.50 11.11 11.28
C GLY A 206 25.96 11.61 11.33
N LYS A 207 26.85 11.13 10.47
CA LYS A 207 28.21 11.69 10.28
C LYS A 207 28.22 12.86 9.29
N ILE A 208 27.20 12.98 8.46
CA ILE A 208 27.04 14.04 7.43
C ILE A 208 26.13 15.16 7.96
N LEU A 209 25.03 14.77 8.58
CA LEU A 209 24.03 15.68 9.13
C LEU A 209 24.21 15.82 10.63
N SER A 210 24.06 17.05 11.12
CA SER A 210 24.01 17.27 12.57
C SER A 210 22.72 16.69 13.17
N ALA A 211 22.73 16.45 14.49
CA ALA A 211 21.55 15.97 15.21
C ALA A 211 20.33 16.91 15.07
N GLU A 212 20.57 18.22 14.97
CA GLU A 212 19.51 19.21 14.75
C GLU A 212 18.91 19.08 13.35
N GLN A 213 19.74 18.91 12.32
CA GLN A 213 19.29 18.69 10.95
C GLN A 213 18.49 17.38 10.84
N MET A 214 19.00 16.29 11.42
CA MET A 214 18.28 15.01 11.48
C MET A 214 16.90 15.17 12.11
N ARG A 215 16.82 15.85 13.26
CA ARG A 215 15.55 16.12 13.93
C ARG A 215 14.61 16.99 13.10
N ALA A 216 15.13 18.01 12.41
CA ALA A 216 14.34 18.84 11.52
C ALA A 216 13.74 18.05 10.36
N MET A 217 14.50 17.10 9.78
CA MET A 217 13.98 16.18 8.76
C MET A 217 12.88 15.26 9.32
N TYR A 218 13.08 14.63 10.49
CA TYR A 218 12.03 13.80 11.09
C TYR A 218 10.75 14.59 11.41
N ASN A 219 10.86 15.87 11.78
CA ASN A 219 9.70 16.73 12.04
C ASN A 219 8.83 16.97 10.79
N THR A 220 9.36 16.77 9.57
CA THR A 220 8.56 16.79 8.33
C THR A 220 7.87 15.45 8.05
N GLY A 221 8.07 14.44 8.91
CA GLY A 221 7.59 13.08 8.71
C GLY A 221 8.41 12.28 7.70
N PHE A 222 9.65 12.71 7.42
CA PHE A 222 10.58 11.98 6.58
C PHE A 222 11.30 10.88 7.38
N GLU A 223 11.37 9.69 6.81
CA GLU A 223 11.94 8.50 7.44
C GLU A 223 13.01 7.87 6.54
N TRP A 224 14.23 7.70 7.05
CA TRP A 224 15.35 7.17 6.26
C TRP A 224 15.11 5.75 5.78
N GLY A 225 14.58 4.88 6.64
CA GLY A 225 14.28 3.50 6.28
C GLY A 225 13.25 3.40 5.15
N GLU A 226 12.26 4.30 5.12
CA GLU A 226 11.27 4.38 4.05
C GLU A 226 11.90 4.85 2.75
N TYR A 227 12.66 5.96 2.79
CA TYR A 227 13.38 6.48 1.63
C TYR A 227 14.30 5.43 1.02
N LEU A 228 15.19 4.85 1.84
CA LEU A 228 16.16 3.85 1.41
C LEU A 228 15.48 2.57 0.89
N GLY A 229 14.42 2.11 1.56
CA GLY A 229 13.68 0.93 1.13
C GLY A 229 12.97 1.11 -0.21
N VAL A 230 12.40 2.29 -0.48
CA VAL A 230 11.67 2.55 -1.73
C VAL A 230 12.61 2.89 -2.90
N ARG A 231 13.70 3.60 -2.60
CA ARG A 231 14.69 4.05 -3.60
C ARG A 231 15.76 3.04 -3.92
N ALA A 232 15.89 1.96 -3.15
CA ALA A 232 16.80 0.88 -3.48
C ALA A 232 16.57 0.39 -4.93
N PRO A 233 17.65 0.06 -5.67
CA PRO A 233 17.59 -0.31 -7.07
C PRO A 233 17.20 -1.79 -7.20
N TRP A 234 15.96 -2.10 -6.82
CA TRP A 234 15.39 -3.45 -6.81
C TRP A 234 15.43 -4.15 -8.18
N GLU A 235 15.59 -3.39 -9.25
CA GLU A 235 15.81 -3.86 -10.61
C GLU A 235 17.12 -4.66 -10.76
N ARG A 236 18.08 -4.44 -9.85
CA ARG A 236 19.36 -5.16 -9.78
C ARG A 236 19.27 -6.50 -9.05
N LEU A 237 18.09 -6.88 -8.55
CA LEU A 237 17.89 -8.18 -7.92
C LEU A 237 18.10 -9.32 -8.93
N ARG A 238 18.64 -10.43 -8.43
CA ARG A 238 18.78 -11.69 -9.16
C ARG A 238 17.48 -12.48 -9.12
N ALA A 239 17.27 -13.30 -10.15
CA ALA A 239 16.14 -14.21 -10.16
C ALA A 239 16.24 -15.23 -9.02
N PRO A 240 15.10 -15.66 -8.43
CA PRO A 240 15.10 -16.77 -7.50
C PRO A 240 15.62 -18.04 -8.18
N PRO A 241 16.20 -18.99 -7.41
CA PRO A 241 16.52 -20.32 -7.91
C PRO A 241 15.30 -20.99 -8.55
N VAL A 242 15.50 -21.88 -9.51
CA VAL A 242 14.40 -22.66 -10.10
C VAL A 242 13.70 -23.50 -9.03
N ARG A 243 12.40 -23.73 -9.21
CA ARG A 243 11.60 -24.56 -8.30
C ARG A 243 12.24 -25.94 -8.11
N PRO A 244 12.56 -26.38 -6.88
CA PRO A 244 13.10 -27.71 -6.67
C PRO A 244 12.03 -28.78 -6.97
N GLY A 245 12.36 -29.70 -7.88
CA GLY A 245 11.51 -30.86 -8.24
C GLY A 245 10.50 -30.62 -9.37
N SER A 246 10.72 -29.63 -10.23
CA SER A 246 10.09 -29.54 -11.56
C SER A 246 10.58 -30.63 -12.50
#